data_AF-A0A959VRD6-F1
#
_entry.id   AF-A0A959VRD6-F1
#
_cell.length_a   1.000
_cell.length_b   1.000
_cell.length_c   1.000
_cell.angle_alpha   90.00
_cell.angle_beta   90.00
_cell.angle_gamma   90.00
#
_symmetry.space_group_name_H-M   'P 1'
#
loop_
_entity.id
_entity.type
_entity.pdbx_description
1 polymer ?
#
loop_
_entity_poly.entity_id
_entity_poly.type
_entity_poly.pdbx_seq_one_letter_code
_entity_poly.pdbx_strand_id
1 'polypeptide(L)'
;DDMVARLEGKSSLGRLGLLIHSTAGFVDAGFSGNLTLELSNVANLPITIYKGMPIGQLSFMRMDRPVDAAYGSTDKGSKYQGQAEPTASRYYLNFRD
;
A
#
# COMPACT_ATOMS: atom_id res chain seq x y z
N ASP A 1 -13.32 -11.70 3.01
CA ASP A 1 -13.13 -10.71 1.92
C ASP A 1 -14.15 -9.57 1.97
N ASP A 2 -14.46 -9.05 3.16
CA ASP A 2 -15.40 -7.95 3.41
C ASP A 2 -14.73 -6.79 4.17
N MET A 3 -13.40 -6.75 4.12
CA MET A 3 -12.57 -5.78 4.83
C MET A 3 -11.59 -5.16 3.86
N VAL A 4 -11.56 -3.85 3.83
CA VAL A 4 -10.53 -3.07 3.15
C VAL A 4 -9.70 -2.34 4.19
N ALA A 5 -8.49 -1.94 3.83
CA ALA A 5 -7.69 -1.10 4.69
C ALA A 5 -7.14 0.11 3.93
N ARG A 6 -6.72 1.12 4.68
CA ARG A 6 -5.99 2.26 4.16
C ARG A 6 -4.68 2.40 4.92
N LEU A 7 -3.58 2.36 4.20
CA LEU A 7 -2.28 2.81 4.67
C LEU A 7 -2.35 4.31 4.88
N GLU A 8 -1.94 4.75 6.06
CA GLU A 8 -1.95 6.14 6.48
C GLU A 8 -0.59 6.54 7.03
N GLY A 9 -0.21 7.79 6.76
CA GLY A 9 0.99 8.40 7.35
C GLY A 9 0.86 8.62 8.85
N LYS A 10 2.00 8.81 9.52
CA LYS A 10 2.03 9.27 10.93
C LYS A 10 2.21 10.77 10.97
N SER A 11 1.41 11.46 11.78
CA SER A 11 1.51 12.93 11.93
C SER A 11 2.92 13.39 12.29
N SER A 12 3.62 12.66 13.17
CA SER A 12 5.00 12.98 13.57
C SER A 12 5.99 12.97 12.41
N LEU A 13 5.82 12.06 11.45
CA LEU A 13 6.69 11.98 10.27
C LEU A 13 6.27 13.00 9.20
N GLY A 14 4.97 13.23 9.02
CA GLY A 14 4.46 14.28 8.15
C GLY A 14 4.94 15.67 8.55
N ARG A 15 5.07 15.95 9.86
CA ARG A 15 5.65 17.20 10.39
C ARG A 15 7.13 17.40 10.05
N LEU A 16 7.85 16.32 9.73
CA LEU A 16 9.23 16.38 9.24
C LEU A 16 9.30 16.48 7.71
N GLY A 17 8.16 16.44 7.01
CA GLY A 17 8.12 16.41 5.54
C GLY A 17 8.28 15.02 4.93
N LEU A 18 8.09 13.94 5.70
CA LEU A 18 8.09 12.57 5.17
C LEU A 18 6.66 12.11 4.82
N LEU A 19 6.44 11.83 3.54
CA LEU A 19 5.22 11.20 3.02
C LEU A 19 5.50 9.72 2.73
N ILE A 20 4.53 8.82 3.00
CA ILE A 20 4.75 7.37 2.89
C ILE A 20 3.95 6.66 1.80
N HIS A 21 3.00 7.37 1.20
CA HIS A 21 2.32 7.04 -0.05
C HIS A 21 1.73 8.34 -0.60
N SER A 22 1.63 8.48 -1.92
CA SER A 22 1.02 9.69 -2.52
C SER A 22 -0.31 9.41 -3.23
N THR A 23 -0.53 8.18 -3.71
CA THR A 23 -1.69 7.88 -4.58
C THR A 23 -2.36 6.54 -4.26
N ALA A 24 -1.60 5.49 -3.90
CA ALA A 24 -2.12 4.13 -3.69
C ALA A 24 -2.14 3.72 -2.21
N GLY A 25 -2.90 4.45 -1.38
CA GLY A 25 -3.04 4.12 0.05
C GLY A 25 -4.02 2.98 0.35
N PHE A 26 -4.81 2.52 -0.63
CA PHE A 26 -5.88 1.55 -0.40
C PHE A 26 -5.39 0.11 -0.52
N VAL A 27 -5.84 -0.74 0.39
CA VAL A 27 -5.56 -2.18 0.44
C VAL A 27 -6.86 -2.92 0.15
N ASP A 28 -6.90 -3.59 -0.99
CA ASP A 28 -8.07 -4.32 -1.46
C ASP A 28 -8.38 -5.54 -0.57
N ALA A 29 -9.68 -5.86 -0.45
CA ALA A 29 -10.12 -7.06 0.26
C ALA A 29 -9.53 -8.33 -0.37
N GLY A 30 -8.99 -9.22 0.47
CA GLY A 30 -8.30 -10.44 0.04
C GLY A 30 -6.80 -10.27 -0.27
N PHE A 31 -6.27 -9.04 -0.22
CA PHE A 31 -4.82 -8.83 -0.34
C PHE A 31 -4.08 -9.54 0.81
N SER A 32 -2.97 -10.20 0.45
CA SER A 32 -2.03 -10.81 1.39
C SER A 32 -0.62 -10.53 0.92
N GLY A 33 0.23 -10.01 1.80
CA GLY A 33 1.61 -9.65 1.51
C GLY A 33 2.09 -8.44 2.29
N ASN A 34 3.33 -8.05 2.05
CA ASN A 34 3.91 -6.82 2.58
C ASN A 34 3.49 -5.63 1.71
N LEU A 35 3.12 -4.51 2.33
CA LEU A 35 2.77 -3.30 1.59
C LEU A 35 4.05 -2.60 1.10
N THR A 36 4.10 -2.31 -0.20
CA THR A 36 5.13 -1.43 -0.76
C THR A 36 4.85 0.01 -0.34
N LEU A 37 5.84 0.70 0.23
CA LEU A 37 5.74 2.12 0.60
C LEU A 37 6.40 2.99 -0.46
N GLU A 38 5.79 4.15 -0.73
CA GLU A 38 6.34 5.17 -1.63
C GLU A 38 6.78 6.36 -0.78
N LEU A 39 8.07 6.38 -0.43
CA LEU A 39 8.61 7.38 0.49
C LEU A 39 9.04 8.64 -0.27
N SER A 40 8.50 9.80 0.12
CA SER A 40 8.91 11.10 -0.43
C SER A 40 9.36 12.03 0.69
N ASN A 41 10.55 12.61 0.54
CA ASN A 41 11.02 13.69 1.39
C ASN A 41 10.72 15.03 0.71
N VAL A 42 9.77 15.79 1.27
CA VAL A 42 9.40 17.13 0.79
C VAL A 42 9.99 18.26 1.64
N ALA A 43 10.87 17.93 2.60
CA ALA A 43 11.63 18.91 3.36
C ALA A 43 12.90 19.34 2.63
N ASN A 44 13.54 20.38 3.16
CA ASN A 44 14.83 20.89 2.68
C ASN A 44 16.04 20.17 3.29
N LEU A 45 15.83 19.24 4.21
CA LEU A 45 16.89 18.49 4.89
C LEU A 45 16.69 16.97 4.71
N PRO A 46 17.77 16.18 4.67
CA PRO A 46 17.68 14.73 4.69
C PRO A 46 16.97 14.21 5.95
N ILE A 47 16.15 13.17 5.80
CA ILE A 47 15.47 12.47 6.90
C ILE A 47 16.08 11.08 7.03
N THR A 48 16.56 10.73 8.22
CA THR A 48 17.11 9.39 8.47
C THR A 48 15.97 8.40 8.75
N ILE A 49 15.98 7.27 8.05
CA ILE A 49 14.98 6.20 8.21
C ILE A 49 15.68 4.98 8.81
N TYR A 50 15.11 4.44 9.89
CA TYR A 50 15.66 3.32 10.63
C TYR A 50 14.84 2.05 10.39
N LYS A 51 15.52 0.92 10.19
CA LYS A 51 14.84 -0.38 10.11
C LYS A 51 14.04 -0.63 11.39
N GLY A 52 12.78 -1.02 11.24
CA GLY A 52 11.88 -1.33 12.35
C GLY A 52 11.19 -0.13 13.00
N MET A 53 11.47 1.10 12.57
CA MET A 53 10.75 2.27 13.09
C MET A 53 9.27 2.25 12.63
N PRO A 54 8.32 2.72 13.46
CA PRO A 54 6.95 2.92 13.03
C PRO A 54 6.89 3.97 11.91
N ILE A 55 6.59 3.52 10.68
CA ILE A 55 6.61 4.38 9.48
C ILE A 55 5.19 4.83 9.06
N GLY A 56 4.17 4.03 9.35
CA GLY A 56 2.78 4.26 8.98
C GLY A 56 1.81 3.59 9.95
N GLN A 57 0.54 3.56 9.58
CA GLN A 57 -0.54 2.87 10.29
C GLN A 57 -1.60 2.40 9.30
N LEU A 58 -2.44 1.45 9.71
CA LEU A 58 -3.55 0.95 8.91
C LEU A 58 -4.88 1.33 9.57
N SER A 59 -5.78 1.89 8.78
CA SER A 59 -7.21 2.02 9.13
C SER A 59 -7.99 0.93 8.42
N PHE A 60 -8.81 0.18 9.15
CA PHE A 60 -9.61 -0.91 8.61
C PHE A 60 -11.08 -0.48 8.49
N MET A 61 -11.70 -0.75 7.34
CA MET A 61 -13.09 -0.40 7.08
C MET A 61 -13.84 -1.66 6.64
N ARG A 62 -14.94 -1.95 7.33
CA ARG A 62 -15.82 -3.06 6.99
C ARG A 62 -16.75 -2.66 5.85
N MET A 63 -16.86 -3.54 4.86
CA MET A 63 -17.79 -3.41 3.74
C MET A 63 -19.20 -3.88 4.16
N ASP A 64 -20.22 -3.45 3.43
CA ASP A 64 -21.61 -3.88 3.64
C ASP A 64 -21.83 -5.36 3.25
N ARG A 65 -21.01 -5.87 2.33
CA ARG A 65 -20.97 -7.28 1.91
C ARG A 65 -19.55 -7.69 1.46
N PRO A 66 -19.25 -9.00 1.38
CA PRO A 66 -18.03 -9.48 0.76
C PRO A 66 -17.88 -9.03 -0.71
N VAL A 67 -16.65 -8.88 -1.18
CA VAL A 67 -16.38 -8.61 -2.61
C VAL A 67 -16.73 -9.81 -3.49
N ASP A 68 -17.25 -9.54 -4.68
CA ASP A 68 -17.57 -10.59 -5.67
C ASP A 68 -16.28 -11.29 -6.17
N ALA A 69 -15.19 -10.54 -6.30
CA ALA A 69 -13.87 -11.04 -6.69
C ALA A 69 -12.77 -10.40 -5.82
N ALA A 70 -12.21 -11.19 -4.92
CA ALA A 70 -11.13 -10.78 -4.01
C ALA A 70 -9.83 -10.45 -4.75
N TYR A 71 -8.98 -9.62 -4.15
CA TYR A 71 -7.64 -9.38 -4.68
C TYR A 71 -6.85 -10.69 -4.75
N GLY A 72 -6.20 -10.94 -5.88
CA GLY A 72 -5.48 -12.18 -6.13
C GLY A 72 -6.34 -13.30 -6.73
N SER A 73 -7.65 -13.10 -6.90
CA SER A 73 -8.46 -14.02 -7.72
C SER A 73 -7.97 -14.01 -9.17
N THR A 74 -8.12 -15.15 -9.85
CA THR A 74 -7.73 -15.32 -11.26
C THR A 74 -8.33 -14.25 -12.16
N ASP A 75 -9.58 -13.88 -11.88
CA ASP A 75 -10.39 -13.03 -12.75
C ASP A 75 -10.05 -11.54 -12.59
N LYS A 76 -9.42 -11.14 -11.48
CA LYS A 76 -9.05 -9.75 -11.18
C LYS A 76 -7.77 -9.27 -11.87
N GLY A 77 -6.92 -10.19 -12.36
CA GLY A 77 -5.61 -9.84 -12.92
C GLY A 77 -4.70 -9.10 -11.92
N SER A 78 -4.86 -9.38 -10.62
CA SER A 78 -4.09 -8.79 -9.54
C SER A 78 -2.60 -9.06 -9.72
N LYS A 79 -1.78 -8.02 -9.59
CA LYS A 79 -0.36 -8.10 -9.96
C LYS A 79 0.59 -8.37 -8.79
N TYR A 80 0.13 -8.14 -7.56
CA TYR A 80 1.01 -8.00 -6.38
C TYR A 80 0.61 -8.91 -5.21
N GLN A 81 -0.23 -9.92 -5.45
CA GLN A 81 -0.62 -10.86 -4.40
C GLN A 81 0.59 -11.67 -3.92
N GLY A 82 0.75 -11.79 -2.60
CA GLY A 82 1.82 -12.55 -1.96
C GLY A 82 3.20 -11.89 -1.99
N GLN A 83 3.30 -10.60 -2.32
CA GLN A 83 4.61 -9.93 -2.36
C GLN A 83 5.25 -9.84 -0.96
N ALA A 84 6.56 -10.10 -0.88
CA ALA A 84 7.34 -10.00 0.35
C ALA A 84 8.27 -8.78 0.38
N GLU A 85 8.78 -8.39 -0.77
CA GLU A 85 9.68 -7.23 -0.95
C GLU A 85 8.96 -6.11 -1.71
N PRO A 86 9.53 -4.88 -1.76
CA PRO A 86 9.05 -3.78 -2.60
C PRO A 86 9.09 -4.16 -4.09
N THR A 87 8.06 -4.86 -4.55
CA THR A 87 8.01 -5.43 -5.90
C THR A 87 7.88 -4.29 -6.91
N ALA A 88 8.79 -4.27 -7.89
CA ALA A 88 8.76 -3.25 -8.95
C ALA A 88 7.44 -3.27 -9.72
N SER A 89 7.09 -2.12 -10.31
CA SER A 89 5.83 -1.96 -11.04
C SER A 89 5.66 -3.03 -12.13
N ARG A 90 4.47 -3.63 -12.15
CA ARG A 90 4.01 -4.56 -13.19
C ARG A 90 2.95 -3.93 -14.09
N TYR A 91 2.88 -2.60 -14.13
CA TYR A 91 1.87 -1.88 -14.92
C TYR A 91 1.90 -2.25 -16.41
N TYR A 92 3.09 -2.61 -16.92
CA TYR A 92 3.28 -3.09 -18.29
C TYR A 92 2.43 -4.33 -18.66
N LEU A 93 1.99 -5.14 -17.69
CA LEU A 93 1.13 -6.32 -17.94
C LEU A 93 -0.27 -5.93 -18.44
N ASN A 94 -0.68 -4.67 -18.29
CA ASN A 94 -1.95 -4.17 -18.83
C ASN A 94 -1.95 -3.97 -20.35
N PHE A 95 -0.78 -4.02 -20.99
CA PHE A 95 -0.63 -3.69 -22.42
C PHE A 95 -0.24 -4.90 -23.27
N ARG A 96 -0.41 -6.11 -22.76
CA ARG A 96 -0.19 -7.32 -23.55
C ARG A 96 -1.49 -7.63 -24.29
N ASP A 97 -1.41 -7.67 -25.62
CA ASP A 97 -2.44 -8.21 -26.50
C ASP A 97 -2.73 -9.69 -26.18
#